data_AF-A0A9D7FTS2-F1
#
_entry.id   AF-A0A9D7FTS2-F1
#
_cell.length_a   1.000
_cell.length_b   1.000
_cell.length_c   1.000
_cell.angle_alpha   90.00
_cell.angle_beta   90.00
_cell.angle_gamma   90.00
#
_symmetry.space_group_name_H-M   'P 1'
#
loop_
_entity.id
_entity.type
_entity.pdbx_description
1 polymer ?
#
loop_
_entity_poly.entity_id
_entity_poly.type
_entity_poly.pdbx_seq_one_letter_code
_entity_poly.pdbx_strand_id
1 'polypeptide(L)'
;MPGQSNTIQTNRIDFIDNGVVSKSLYLSGGVLSIDGTAIDTGTLNSLTDAHIFVGNASDVPTDVAMSGEATLANTGAVTLGNAAVIGKVLTGYVSGAGTVAATDTILQAINKLNGNAAAISTVANAAAPALLSLNTQTDSYTLVLGDAGKLIIMDKGSANDLTVPLNASVAFSVGTQIAVQQLGAGTTTIVATGGVTLQAQPGLDISAQYGVASLIKVATDTWIVCGSLAA
;
A
#
# COMPACT_ATOMS: atom_id res chain seq x y z
N MET A 1 48.52 31.88 54.60
CA MET A 1 48.15 30.96 53.51
C MET A 1 49.41 30.18 53.14
N PRO A 2 49.42 28.84 53.16
CA PRO A 2 50.59 28.08 52.73
C PRO A 2 50.87 28.44 51.26
N GLY A 3 52.08 28.89 50.95
CA GLY A 3 52.47 29.26 49.60
C GLY A 3 52.74 28.00 48.77
N GLN A 4 52.14 27.91 47.59
CA GLN A 4 52.52 26.89 46.61
C GLN A 4 53.90 27.24 46.07
N SER A 5 54.86 26.31 46.17
CA SER A 5 56.23 26.46 45.65
C SER A 5 56.52 25.28 44.73
N ASN A 6 56.98 25.56 43.52
CA ASN A 6 57.42 24.53 42.58
C ASN A 6 58.95 24.37 42.67
N THR A 7 59.43 23.13 42.75
CA THR A 7 60.88 22.82 42.72
C THR A 7 61.21 22.17 41.37
N ILE A 8 62.16 22.75 40.63
CA ILE A 8 62.67 22.16 39.38
C ILE A 8 63.81 21.21 39.73
N GLN A 9 63.60 19.92 39.58
CA GLN A 9 64.69 18.94 39.46
C GLN A 9 64.99 18.78 37.95
N THR A 10 66.21 18.40 37.58
CA THR A 10 66.74 18.48 36.20
C THR A 10 65.77 18.06 35.09
N ASN A 11 64.88 17.08 35.33
CA ASN A 11 63.83 16.65 34.40
C ASN A 11 62.43 16.47 35.03
N ARG A 12 62.15 17.03 36.23
CA ARG A 12 60.91 16.82 36.99
C ARG A 12 60.43 18.11 37.65
N ILE A 13 59.14 18.39 37.50
CA ILE A 13 58.40 19.46 38.16
C ILE A 13 57.41 18.80 39.11
N ASP A 14 57.59 19.03 40.41
CA ASP A 14 56.65 18.60 41.44
C ASP A 14 55.60 19.70 41.69
N PHE A 15 54.33 19.35 41.51
CA PHE A 15 53.20 20.14 41.96
C PHE A 15 52.88 19.74 43.40
N ILE A 16 53.24 20.60 44.34
CA ILE A 16 53.01 20.41 45.77
C ILE A 16 51.64 21.00 46.12
N ASP A 17 50.87 20.31 46.96
CA ASP A 17 49.70 20.85 47.65
C ASP A 17 49.78 20.53 49.14
N ASN A 18 49.62 21.54 50.00
CA ASN A 18 49.73 21.44 51.46
C ASN A 18 50.99 20.67 51.97
N GLY A 19 52.12 20.83 51.30
CA GLY A 19 53.39 20.17 51.66
C GLY A 19 53.56 18.73 51.15
N VAL A 20 52.60 18.21 50.38
CA VAL A 20 52.66 16.88 49.75
C VAL A 20 52.74 17.02 48.23
N VAL A 21 53.58 16.23 47.57
CA VAL A 21 53.60 16.18 46.10
C VAL A 21 52.29 15.54 45.62
N SER A 22 51.43 16.35 44.99
CA SER A 22 50.13 15.92 44.50
C SER A 22 50.18 15.37 43.08
N LYS A 23 51.06 15.93 42.25
CA LYS A 23 51.37 15.46 40.90
C LYS A 23 52.83 15.77 40.56
N SER A 24 53.45 14.95 39.73
CA SER A 24 54.78 15.22 39.16
C SER A 24 54.70 15.20 37.64
N LEU A 25 55.06 16.31 36.99
CA LEU A 25 55.32 16.32 35.56
C LEU A 25 56.80 16.02 35.35
N TYR A 26 57.15 14.98 34.60
CA TYR A 26 58.55 14.67 34.35
C TYR A 26 58.84 14.11 32.97
N LEU A 27 60.06 14.39 32.51
CA LEU A 27 60.65 13.92 31.27
C LEU A 27 61.58 12.73 31.59
N SER A 28 61.23 11.55 31.10
CA SER A 28 62.08 10.35 31.21
C SER A 28 62.20 9.69 29.85
N GLY A 29 63.43 9.42 29.40
CA GLY A 29 63.66 8.76 28.11
C GLY A 29 63.07 9.50 26.89
N GLY A 30 62.89 10.83 26.97
CA GLY A 30 62.28 11.65 25.91
C GLY A 30 60.75 11.75 25.94
N VAL A 31 60.09 11.12 26.93
CA VAL A 31 58.63 11.12 27.08
C VAL A 31 58.20 12.02 28.23
N LEU A 32 57.25 12.93 27.98
CA LEU A 32 56.59 13.74 29.00
C LEU A 32 55.53 12.90 29.71
N SER A 33 55.51 12.89 31.05
CA SER A 33 54.58 12.08 31.85
C SER A 33 54.06 12.82 33.09
N ILE A 34 52.86 12.48 33.56
CA ILE A 34 52.29 12.88 34.86
C ILE A 34 52.25 11.64 35.76
N ASP A 35 52.93 11.69 36.91
CA ASP A 35 53.05 10.56 37.86
C ASP A 35 53.50 9.23 37.21
N GLY A 36 54.21 9.32 36.09
CA GLY A 36 54.69 8.16 35.33
C GLY A 36 53.75 7.63 34.28
N THR A 37 52.57 8.23 34.13
CA THR A 37 51.72 8.04 32.97
C THR A 37 52.17 9.02 31.88
N ALA A 38 52.66 8.51 30.76
CA ALA A 38 53.01 9.35 29.61
C ALA A 38 51.82 10.23 29.18
N ILE A 39 52.08 11.48 28.82
CA ILE A 39 51.10 12.45 28.29
C ILE A 39 51.01 12.34 26.75
N ASP A 40 51.89 11.56 26.14
CA ASP A 40 51.92 11.36 24.70
C ASP A 40 50.58 10.81 24.19
N THR A 41 50.11 11.31 23.05
CA THR A 41 49.09 10.65 22.22
C THR A 41 49.43 9.18 21.91
N GLY A 42 50.70 8.78 22.02
CA GLY A 42 51.15 7.38 22.05
C GLY A 42 50.72 6.56 23.27
N THR A 43 50.01 7.14 24.24
CA THR A 43 49.28 6.40 25.30
C THR A 43 47.89 5.94 24.88
N LEU A 44 47.36 6.51 23.80
CA LEU A 44 46.27 5.86 23.06
C LEU A 44 46.96 4.85 22.13
N ASN A 45 46.68 3.56 22.33
CA ASN A 45 47.23 2.51 21.48
C ASN A 45 47.02 2.85 19.99
N SER A 46 47.99 2.56 19.12
CA SER A 46 47.72 2.64 17.68
C SER A 46 46.54 1.73 17.32
N LEU A 47 45.54 2.25 16.62
CA LEU A 47 44.44 1.45 16.09
C LEU A 47 44.90 0.71 14.84
N THR A 48 44.48 -0.54 14.69
CA THR A 48 44.60 -1.23 13.39
C THR A 48 43.58 -0.70 12.40
N ASP A 49 43.82 -0.94 11.10
CA ASP A 49 42.91 -0.54 10.03
C ASP A 49 41.46 -0.93 10.33
N ALA A 50 40.52 -0.01 10.10
CA ALA A 50 39.07 -0.19 10.35
C ALA A 50 38.64 -0.32 11.81
N HIS A 51 39.51 -0.01 12.78
CA HIS A 51 39.17 -0.04 14.19
C HIS A 51 38.82 1.35 14.76
N ILE A 52 38.13 1.34 15.90
CA ILE A 52 37.77 2.52 16.69
C ILE A 52 38.03 2.26 18.18
N PHE A 53 38.26 3.33 18.94
CA PHE A 53 38.24 3.22 20.39
C PHE A 53 36.80 3.21 20.91
N VAL A 54 36.45 2.20 21.70
CA VAL A 54 35.18 2.11 22.42
C VAL A 54 35.44 1.96 23.92
N GLY A 55 34.52 2.42 24.77
CA GLY A 55 34.59 2.15 26.20
C GLY A 55 34.30 0.67 26.48
N ASN A 56 35.14 0.03 27.28
CA ASN A 56 34.83 -1.30 27.81
C ASN A 56 33.92 -1.20 29.06
N ALA A 57 33.60 -2.33 29.69
CA ALA A 57 32.73 -2.37 30.88
C ALA A 57 33.29 -1.61 32.11
N SER A 58 34.54 -1.16 32.06
CA SER A 58 35.20 -0.33 33.08
C SER A 58 35.41 1.12 32.61
N ASP A 59 34.72 1.54 31.55
CA ASP A 59 34.82 2.88 30.93
C ASP A 59 36.23 3.23 30.41
N VAL A 60 37.07 2.23 30.14
CA VAL A 60 38.43 2.42 29.59
C VAL A 60 38.40 2.34 28.06
N PRO A 61 39.00 3.31 27.34
CA PRO A 61 39.15 3.25 25.89
C PRO A 61 39.88 1.97 25.46
N THR A 62 39.23 1.19 24.58
CA THR A 62 39.70 -0.10 24.08
C THR A 62 39.61 -0.11 22.56
N ASP A 63 40.68 -0.57 21.89
CA ASP A 63 40.72 -0.76 20.45
C ASP A 63 39.78 -1.92 20.04
N VAL A 64 38.77 -1.63 19.21
CA VAL A 64 37.79 -2.61 18.73
C VAL A 64 37.54 -2.45 17.23
N ALA A 65 37.54 -3.57 16.52
CA ALA A 65 37.16 -3.63 15.12
C ALA A 65 35.69 -3.21 14.94
N MET A 66 35.42 -2.34 13.96
CA MET A 66 34.04 -2.17 13.51
C MET A 66 33.55 -3.51 12.94
N SER A 67 32.39 -3.98 13.43
CA SER A 67 31.83 -5.28 13.05
C SER A 67 30.32 -5.19 12.87
N GLY A 68 29.74 -6.23 12.28
CA GLY A 68 28.34 -6.25 11.84
C GLY A 68 28.21 -5.84 10.38
N GLU A 69 27.25 -4.98 10.10
CA GLU A 69 26.82 -4.67 8.74
C GLU A 69 27.42 -3.40 8.15
N ALA A 70 27.93 -2.54 9.03
CA ALA A 70 28.68 -1.38 8.65
C ALA A 70 30.16 -1.70 8.73
N THR A 71 30.91 -1.27 7.72
CA THR A 71 32.37 -1.37 7.66
C THR A 71 32.98 0.02 7.65
N LEU A 72 34.14 0.18 8.28
CA LEU A 72 34.93 1.40 8.28
C LEU A 72 36.18 1.19 7.41
N ALA A 73 36.45 2.08 6.46
CA ALA A 73 37.72 2.11 5.75
C ALA A 73 38.76 2.90 6.56
N ASN A 74 40.05 2.55 6.40
CA ASN A 74 41.16 3.33 6.95
C ASN A 74 41.26 4.76 6.40
N THR A 75 40.52 5.07 5.32
CA THR A 75 40.29 6.42 4.79
C THR A 75 39.20 7.20 5.52
N GLY A 76 38.57 6.60 6.55
CA GLY A 76 37.53 7.21 7.38
C GLY A 76 36.10 7.05 6.85
N ALA A 77 35.89 6.35 5.72
CA ALA A 77 34.56 6.13 5.17
C ALA A 77 33.81 5.00 5.89
N VAL A 78 32.60 5.26 6.39
CA VAL A 78 31.67 4.22 6.85
C VAL A 78 30.77 3.82 5.71
N THR A 79 30.68 2.52 5.43
CA THR A 79 29.81 1.98 4.37
C THR A 79 28.86 0.92 4.90
N LEU A 80 27.63 0.94 4.41
CA LEU A 80 26.68 -0.16 4.55
C LEU A 80 26.59 -0.85 3.19
N GLY A 81 27.01 -2.11 3.12
CA GLY A 81 26.95 -2.87 1.87
C GLY A 81 25.51 -3.15 1.43
N ASN A 82 25.30 -3.36 0.13
CA ASN A 82 23.97 -3.63 -0.43
C ASN A 82 23.25 -4.78 0.30
N ALA A 83 23.97 -5.86 0.61
CA ALA A 83 23.42 -7.03 1.32
C ALA A 83 22.79 -6.65 2.68
N ALA A 84 23.42 -5.73 3.42
CA ALA A 84 22.91 -5.23 4.69
C ALA A 84 21.66 -4.36 4.55
N VAL A 85 21.39 -3.81 3.36
CA VAL A 85 20.20 -2.99 3.08
C VAL A 85 19.08 -3.85 2.51
N ILE A 86 19.35 -4.63 1.46
CA ILE A 86 18.32 -5.41 0.75
C ILE A 86 17.91 -6.68 1.50
N GLY A 87 18.77 -7.22 2.36
CA GLY A 87 18.47 -8.42 3.15
C GLY A 87 17.58 -8.15 4.37
N LYS A 88 17.22 -6.89 4.65
CA LYS A 88 16.47 -6.52 5.84
C LYS A 88 14.99 -6.79 5.70
N VAL A 89 14.43 -7.37 6.75
CA VAL A 89 12.98 -7.49 6.91
C VAL A 89 12.39 -6.12 7.19
N LEU A 90 11.28 -5.80 6.53
CA LEU A 90 10.44 -4.63 6.82
C LEU A 90 9.64 -4.89 8.09
N THR A 91 10.31 -4.79 9.24
CA THR A 91 9.69 -5.01 10.55
C THR A 91 8.54 -4.02 10.76
N GLY A 92 7.35 -4.53 11.11
CA GLY A 92 6.15 -3.71 11.27
C GLY A 92 5.40 -3.39 9.98
N TYR A 93 5.74 -4.03 8.86
CA TYR A 93 4.98 -3.94 7.62
C TYR A 93 3.53 -4.40 7.81
N VAL A 94 2.59 -3.58 7.36
CA VAL A 94 1.15 -3.90 7.30
C VAL A 94 0.62 -3.27 6.01
N SER A 95 -0.04 -4.08 5.16
CA SER A 95 -0.64 -3.56 3.94
C SER A 95 -1.81 -2.61 4.26
N GLY A 96 -1.84 -1.43 3.64
CA GLY A 96 -2.92 -0.46 3.81
C GLY A 96 -2.86 0.61 2.75
N ALA A 97 -3.99 0.98 2.14
CA ALA A 97 -4.04 1.97 1.07
C ALA A 97 -3.85 3.41 1.59
N GLY A 98 -3.41 4.32 0.73
CA GLY A 98 -3.29 5.75 1.05
C GLY A 98 -2.37 6.53 0.10
N THR A 99 -2.35 7.86 0.26
CA THR A 99 -1.46 8.74 -0.51
C THR A 99 -0.06 8.73 0.09
N VAL A 100 0.95 8.52 -0.76
CA VAL A 100 2.36 8.67 -0.36
C VAL A 100 2.68 10.16 -0.21
N ALA A 101 3.13 10.56 0.97
CA ALA A 101 3.44 11.93 1.35
C ALA A 101 4.93 12.09 1.71
N ALA A 102 5.45 13.31 1.66
CA ALA A 102 6.85 13.60 1.99
C ALA A 102 7.23 13.30 3.45
N THR A 103 6.23 13.16 4.33
CA THR A 103 6.41 12.78 5.75
C THR A 103 6.43 11.28 5.99
N ASP A 104 6.19 10.47 4.95
CA ASP A 104 6.19 9.01 5.09
C ASP A 104 7.61 8.48 5.23
N THR A 105 7.77 7.54 6.16
CA THR A 105 8.91 6.63 6.14
C THR A 105 8.85 5.73 4.90
N ILE A 106 9.99 5.15 4.51
CA ILE A 106 10.05 4.15 3.42
C ILE A 106 9.05 3.01 3.66
N LEU A 107 8.92 2.55 4.91
CA LEU A 107 7.98 1.51 5.29
C LEU A 107 6.52 1.93 5.02
N GLN A 108 6.14 3.14 5.46
CA GLN A 108 4.80 3.67 5.23
C GLN A 108 4.50 3.84 3.74
N ALA A 109 5.47 4.30 2.95
CA ALA A 109 5.31 4.43 1.50
C ALA A 109 5.08 3.07 0.82
N ILE A 110 5.83 2.03 1.21
CA ILE A 110 5.66 0.68 0.66
C ILE A 110 4.30 0.08 1.07
N ASN A 111 3.88 0.24 2.34
CA ASN A 111 2.55 -0.19 2.81
C ASN A 111 1.44 0.41 1.92
N LYS A 112 1.51 1.73 1.68
CA LYS A 112 0.57 2.49 0.84
C LYS A 112 0.56 2.04 -0.60
N LEU A 113 1.74 1.92 -1.20
CA LEU A 113 1.88 1.47 -2.59
C LEU A 113 1.31 0.05 -2.78
N ASN A 114 1.60 -0.88 -1.86
CA ASN A 114 1.05 -2.23 -1.91
C ASN A 114 -0.48 -2.24 -1.74
N GLY A 115 -1.00 -1.49 -0.76
CA GLY A 115 -2.45 -1.37 -0.57
C GLY A 115 -3.16 -0.76 -1.79
N ASN A 116 -2.55 0.24 -2.43
CA ASN A 116 -3.08 0.84 -3.64
C ASN A 116 -3.05 -0.13 -4.83
N ALA A 117 -2.03 -0.98 -4.94
CA ALA A 117 -1.98 -2.01 -5.98
C ALA A 117 -3.16 -3.00 -5.87
N ALA A 118 -3.52 -3.39 -4.64
CA ALA A 118 -4.70 -4.22 -4.41
C ALA A 118 -6.00 -3.49 -4.82
N ALA A 119 -6.12 -2.19 -4.51
CA ALA A 119 -7.27 -1.38 -4.92
C ALA A 119 -7.38 -1.25 -6.45
N ILE A 120 -6.26 -1.04 -7.16
CA ILE A 120 -6.23 -0.95 -8.63
C ILE A 120 -6.74 -2.25 -9.28
N SER A 121 -6.40 -3.42 -8.71
CA SER A 121 -6.90 -4.71 -9.21
C SER A 121 -8.44 -4.80 -9.14
N THR A 122 -9.05 -4.26 -8.09
CA THR A 122 -10.53 -4.26 -7.96
C THR A 122 -11.21 -3.36 -8.98
N VAL A 123 -10.64 -2.18 -9.26
CA VAL A 123 -11.17 -1.24 -10.26
C VAL A 123 -11.03 -1.81 -11.67
N ALA A 124 -9.89 -2.43 -11.98
CA ALA A 124 -9.67 -3.07 -13.27
C ALA A 124 -10.71 -4.18 -13.55
N ASN A 125 -11.10 -4.95 -12.53
CA ASN A 125 -12.11 -5.99 -12.67
C ASN A 125 -13.53 -5.42 -12.83
N ALA A 126 -13.82 -4.26 -12.23
CA ALA A 126 -15.09 -3.55 -12.42
C ALA A 126 -15.19 -2.84 -13.79
N ALA A 127 -14.05 -2.52 -14.41
CA ALA A 127 -13.98 -1.88 -15.73
C ALA A 127 -14.03 -2.86 -16.91
N ALA A 128 -13.93 -4.18 -16.66
CA ALA A 128 -14.14 -5.17 -17.70
C ALA A 128 -15.60 -5.10 -18.20
N PRO A 129 -15.87 -5.28 -19.51
CA PRO A 129 -17.23 -5.36 -20.03
C PRO A 129 -18.02 -6.39 -19.23
N ALA A 130 -19.14 -5.97 -18.62
CA ALA A 130 -19.97 -6.88 -17.85
C ALA A 130 -20.53 -7.96 -18.79
N LEU A 131 -20.16 -9.22 -18.53
CA LEU A 131 -20.81 -10.35 -19.16
C LEU A 131 -22.29 -10.35 -18.76
N LEU A 132 -23.19 -10.52 -19.72
CA LEU A 132 -24.61 -10.68 -19.42
C LEU A 132 -24.79 -12.03 -18.71
N SER A 133 -25.25 -12.00 -17.46
CA SER A 133 -25.73 -13.22 -16.82
C SER A 133 -27.04 -13.66 -17.48
N LEU A 134 -27.20 -14.96 -17.71
CA LEU A 134 -28.38 -15.51 -18.38
C LEU A 134 -29.44 -15.89 -17.35
N ASN A 135 -30.69 -15.50 -17.60
CA ASN A 135 -31.85 -15.89 -16.80
C ASN A 135 -32.94 -16.45 -17.72
N THR A 136 -32.99 -17.78 -17.86
CA THR A 136 -33.98 -18.45 -18.70
C THR A 136 -35.31 -18.61 -17.95
N GLN A 137 -36.39 -18.25 -18.62
CA GLN A 137 -37.76 -18.29 -18.12
C GLN A 137 -38.61 -19.11 -19.10
N THR A 138 -39.33 -20.11 -18.58
CA THR A 138 -40.19 -21.00 -19.39
C THR A 138 -41.67 -20.63 -19.29
N ASP A 139 -41.98 -19.52 -18.64
CA ASP A 139 -43.31 -18.95 -18.48
C ASP A 139 -43.29 -17.43 -18.61
N SER A 140 -44.47 -16.79 -18.60
CA SER A 140 -44.54 -15.33 -18.51
C SER A 140 -43.83 -14.87 -17.23
N TYR A 141 -43.09 -13.77 -17.32
CA TYR A 141 -42.16 -13.36 -16.27
C TYR A 141 -42.29 -11.88 -15.96
N THR A 142 -42.23 -11.50 -14.68
CA THR A 142 -42.16 -10.10 -14.25
C THR A 142 -40.74 -9.81 -13.79
N LEU A 143 -40.12 -8.77 -14.34
CA LEU A 143 -38.75 -8.40 -14.01
C LEU A 143 -38.60 -8.11 -12.51
N VAL A 144 -37.50 -8.57 -11.92
CA VAL A 144 -37.13 -8.27 -10.54
C VAL A 144 -35.82 -7.51 -10.50
N LEU A 145 -35.50 -6.85 -9.38
CA LEU A 145 -34.31 -6.00 -9.28
C LEU A 145 -33.00 -6.73 -9.65
N GLY A 146 -32.94 -8.03 -9.39
CA GLY A 146 -31.81 -8.89 -9.74
C GLY A 146 -31.62 -9.15 -11.23
N ASP A 147 -32.51 -8.67 -12.11
CA ASP A 147 -32.39 -8.81 -13.56
C ASP A 147 -31.61 -7.67 -14.23
N ALA A 148 -31.23 -6.64 -13.46
CA ALA A 148 -30.41 -5.54 -13.97
C ALA A 148 -29.10 -6.06 -14.59
N GLY A 149 -28.85 -5.74 -15.86
CA GLY A 149 -27.66 -6.16 -16.59
C GLY A 149 -27.68 -7.61 -17.07
N LYS A 150 -28.81 -8.31 -17.02
CA LYS A 150 -28.95 -9.70 -17.49
C LYS A 150 -29.52 -9.79 -18.91
N LEU A 151 -29.35 -10.97 -19.51
CA LEU A 151 -30.16 -11.44 -20.63
C LEU A 151 -31.26 -12.35 -20.10
N ILE A 152 -32.51 -11.91 -20.23
CA ILE A 152 -33.69 -12.74 -19.98
C ILE A 152 -33.97 -13.56 -21.22
N ILE A 153 -33.97 -14.89 -21.09
CA ILE A 153 -34.25 -15.80 -22.20
C ILE A 153 -35.66 -16.34 -22.01
N MET A 154 -36.61 -15.91 -22.84
CA MET A 154 -37.99 -16.37 -22.84
C MET A 154 -38.08 -17.64 -23.70
N ASP A 155 -38.04 -18.80 -23.05
CA ASP A 155 -38.07 -20.13 -23.67
C ASP A 155 -39.44 -20.80 -23.47
N LYS A 156 -40.47 -20.20 -24.07
CA LYS A 156 -41.84 -20.71 -24.04
C LYS A 156 -42.40 -20.87 -25.45
N GLY A 157 -42.99 -22.04 -25.71
CA GLY A 157 -43.56 -22.38 -27.03
C GLY A 157 -44.89 -21.67 -27.36
N SER A 158 -45.54 -21.05 -26.38
CA SER A 158 -46.79 -20.29 -26.55
C SER A 158 -46.58 -18.81 -26.23
N ALA A 159 -47.51 -17.96 -26.67
CA ALA A 159 -47.46 -16.53 -26.38
C ALA A 159 -47.25 -16.27 -24.87
N ASN A 160 -46.37 -15.32 -24.56
CA ASN A 160 -45.93 -15.04 -23.21
C ASN A 160 -45.56 -13.57 -23.05
N ASP A 161 -45.68 -13.11 -21.80
CA ASP A 161 -45.46 -11.72 -21.45
C ASP A 161 -44.20 -11.58 -20.60
N LEU A 162 -43.35 -10.63 -20.96
CA LEU A 162 -42.32 -10.10 -20.08
C LEU A 162 -42.80 -8.76 -19.52
N THR A 163 -43.11 -8.73 -18.22
CA THR A 163 -43.69 -7.56 -17.56
C THR A 163 -42.64 -6.67 -16.92
N VAL A 164 -42.65 -5.39 -17.29
CA VAL A 164 -41.92 -4.31 -16.61
C VAL A 164 -42.74 -3.84 -15.39
N PRO A 165 -42.22 -3.99 -14.16
CA PRO A 165 -42.91 -3.59 -12.94
C PRO A 165 -42.90 -2.07 -12.74
N LEU A 166 -43.84 -1.57 -11.93
CA LEU A 166 -43.85 -0.19 -11.45
C LEU A 166 -42.62 0.08 -10.58
N ASN A 167 -42.01 1.26 -10.72
CA ASN A 167 -40.80 1.66 -10.00
C ASN A 167 -40.98 1.64 -8.48
N ALA A 168 -42.19 1.93 -7.98
CA ALA A 168 -42.50 1.88 -6.56
C ALA A 168 -42.39 0.46 -5.95
N SER A 169 -42.58 -0.59 -6.76
CA SER A 169 -42.47 -1.99 -6.32
C SER A 169 -41.09 -2.57 -6.60
N VAL A 170 -40.50 -2.25 -7.75
CA VAL A 170 -39.16 -2.69 -8.16
C VAL A 170 -38.39 -1.50 -8.72
N ALA A 171 -37.58 -0.88 -7.86
CA ALA A 171 -36.88 0.36 -8.15
C ALA A 171 -35.56 0.12 -8.90
N PHE A 172 -35.62 -0.16 -10.19
CA PHE A 172 -34.44 -0.13 -11.06
C PHE A 172 -33.88 1.29 -11.16
N SER A 173 -32.57 1.45 -11.12
CA SER A 173 -31.92 2.76 -11.33
C SER A 173 -32.03 3.22 -12.79
N VAL A 174 -32.08 4.52 -13.03
CA VAL A 174 -31.97 5.07 -14.39
C VAL A 174 -30.62 4.65 -14.99
N GLY A 175 -30.63 4.23 -16.26
CA GLY A 175 -29.48 3.65 -16.96
C GLY A 175 -29.39 2.13 -16.88
N THR A 176 -30.24 1.45 -16.09
CA THR A 176 -30.33 -0.01 -16.12
C THR A 176 -30.70 -0.49 -17.53
N GLN A 177 -29.95 -1.48 -18.02
CA GLN A 177 -30.22 -2.18 -19.27
C GLN A 177 -30.54 -3.64 -18.98
N ILE A 178 -31.54 -4.19 -19.65
CA ILE A 178 -31.93 -5.60 -19.56
C ILE A 178 -32.17 -6.08 -20.99
N ALA A 179 -31.43 -7.09 -21.41
CA ALA A 179 -31.64 -7.71 -22.71
C ALA A 179 -32.70 -8.81 -22.59
N VAL A 180 -33.45 -9.06 -23.64
CA VAL A 180 -34.50 -10.07 -23.70
C VAL A 180 -34.37 -10.81 -25.02
N GLN A 181 -34.33 -12.14 -24.97
CA GLN A 181 -34.33 -13.00 -26.15
C GLN A 181 -35.60 -13.85 -26.16
N GLN A 182 -36.29 -13.89 -27.29
CA GLN A 182 -37.31 -14.89 -27.57
C GLN A 182 -36.63 -16.16 -28.07
N LEU A 183 -36.40 -17.15 -27.19
CA LEU A 183 -35.85 -18.45 -27.61
C LEU A 183 -36.95 -19.41 -28.02
N GLY A 184 -38.07 -19.41 -27.28
CA GLY A 184 -39.24 -20.23 -27.57
C GLY A 184 -39.98 -19.78 -28.82
N ALA A 185 -40.80 -20.67 -29.39
CA ALA A 185 -41.61 -20.38 -30.57
C ALA A 185 -42.76 -19.40 -30.31
N GLY A 186 -43.12 -19.19 -29.03
CA GLY A 186 -44.17 -18.26 -28.64
C GLY A 186 -43.72 -16.82 -28.71
N THR A 187 -44.56 -15.94 -29.27
CA THR A 187 -44.32 -14.49 -29.26
C THR A 187 -44.12 -14.00 -27.84
N THR A 188 -42.97 -13.37 -27.61
CA THR A 188 -42.66 -12.66 -26.37
C THR A 188 -43.09 -11.21 -26.52
N THR A 189 -44.10 -10.81 -25.77
CA THR A 189 -44.60 -9.43 -25.73
C THR A 189 -44.05 -8.74 -24.48
N ILE A 190 -43.44 -7.57 -24.67
CA ILE A 190 -43.00 -6.74 -23.55
C ILE A 190 -44.19 -5.92 -23.07
N VAL A 191 -44.61 -6.13 -21.84
CA VAL A 191 -45.78 -5.46 -21.26
C VAL A 191 -45.38 -4.59 -20.07
N ALA A 192 -46.19 -3.58 -19.78
CA ALA A 192 -45.99 -2.67 -18.65
C ALA A 192 -47.07 -2.90 -17.59
N THR A 193 -46.67 -2.90 -16.32
CA THR A 193 -47.62 -2.67 -15.22
C THR A 193 -48.21 -1.27 -15.36
N GLY A 194 -49.47 -1.08 -14.94
CA GLY A 194 -50.13 0.23 -15.00
C GLY A 194 -49.29 1.34 -14.36
N GLY A 195 -49.13 2.45 -15.09
CA GLY A 195 -48.28 3.59 -14.69
C GLY A 195 -46.89 3.61 -15.35
N VAL A 196 -46.43 2.49 -15.94
CA VAL A 196 -45.18 2.44 -16.70
C VAL A 196 -45.40 2.80 -18.17
N THR A 197 -44.52 3.64 -18.71
CA THR A 197 -44.47 4.03 -20.13
C THR A 197 -43.33 3.29 -20.83
N LEU A 198 -43.66 2.55 -21.90
CA LEU A 198 -42.69 1.91 -22.78
C LEU A 198 -42.63 2.69 -24.10
N GLN A 199 -41.46 3.25 -24.40
CA GLN A 199 -41.17 3.95 -25.64
C GLN A 199 -40.55 2.97 -26.63
N ALA A 200 -41.36 2.48 -27.56
CA ALA A 200 -40.98 1.43 -28.50
C ALA A 200 -41.43 1.77 -29.92
N GLN A 201 -40.69 1.26 -30.91
CA GLN A 201 -41.08 1.28 -32.32
C GLN A 201 -40.54 0.01 -33.00
N PRO A 202 -41.32 -0.69 -33.85
CA PRO A 202 -42.70 -0.40 -34.25
C PRO A 202 -43.78 -0.84 -33.24
N GLY A 203 -43.44 -1.70 -32.29
CA GLY A 203 -44.35 -2.20 -31.25
C GLY A 203 -43.56 -2.86 -30.12
N LEU A 204 -44.22 -3.74 -29.36
CA LEU A 204 -43.66 -4.34 -28.13
C LEU A 204 -43.41 -5.85 -28.23
N ASP A 205 -43.77 -6.46 -29.36
CA ASP A 205 -43.50 -7.86 -29.62
C ASP A 205 -42.07 -8.03 -30.14
N ILE A 206 -41.37 -9.07 -29.66
CA ILE A 206 -40.13 -9.49 -30.28
C ILE A 206 -40.46 -10.13 -31.63
N SER A 207 -39.82 -9.66 -32.69
CA SER A 207 -40.32 -9.85 -34.06
C SER A 207 -40.32 -11.29 -34.58
N ALA A 208 -39.49 -12.16 -34.02
CA ALA A 208 -39.42 -13.57 -34.38
C ALA A 208 -38.67 -14.37 -33.31
N GLN A 209 -38.74 -15.70 -33.43
CA GLN A 209 -37.85 -16.60 -32.69
C GLN A 209 -36.39 -16.22 -32.94
N TYR A 210 -35.59 -16.27 -31.87
CA TYR A 210 -34.20 -15.80 -31.77
C TYR A 210 -34.01 -14.28 -31.82
N GLY A 211 -35.10 -13.50 -31.94
CA GLY A 211 -35.06 -12.05 -31.82
C GLY A 211 -34.63 -11.60 -30.43
N VAL A 212 -33.89 -10.49 -30.39
CA VAL A 212 -33.42 -9.87 -29.14
C VAL A 212 -33.87 -8.41 -29.07
N ALA A 213 -34.43 -8.03 -27.92
CA ALA A 213 -34.76 -6.66 -27.57
C ALA A 213 -33.95 -6.22 -26.33
N SER A 214 -33.84 -4.91 -26.13
CA SER A 214 -33.23 -4.31 -24.96
C SER A 214 -34.19 -3.30 -24.33
N LEU A 215 -34.33 -3.40 -23.01
CA LEU A 215 -35.03 -2.45 -22.16
C LEU A 215 -33.98 -1.52 -21.54
N ILE A 216 -34.17 -0.20 -21.67
CA ILE A 216 -33.28 0.81 -21.10
C ILE A 216 -34.12 1.77 -20.26
N LYS A 217 -33.88 1.82 -18.94
CA LYS A 217 -34.60 2.75 -18.07
C LYS A 217 -34.06 4.17 -18.26
N VAL A 218 -34.92 5.09 -18.68
CA VAL A 218 -34.52 6.49 -18.97
C VAL A 218 -35.06 7.49 -17.96
N ALA A 219 -36.14 7.15 -17.25
CA ALA A 219 -36.66 7.93 -16.14
C ALA A 219 -37.47 7.03 -15.19
N THR A 220 -37.98 7.61 -14.09
CA THR A 220 -39.00 6.94 -13.26
C THR A 220 -40.15 6.49 -14.15
N ASP A 221 -40.52 5.21 -14.04
CA ASP A 221 -41.59 4.58 -14.82
C ASP A 221 -41.51 4.73 -16.35
N THR A 222 -40.36 5.11 -16.91
CA THR A 222 -40.18 5.28 -18.37
C THR A 222 -39.00 4.47 -18.87
N TRP A 223 -39.25 3.63 -19.88
CA TRP A 223 -38.26 2.76 -20.50
C TRP A 223 -38.27 2.92 -22.01
N ILE A 224 -37.09 2.86 -22.63
CA ILE A 224 -36.95 2.61 -24.06
C ILE A 224 -36.93 1.11 -24.28
N VAL A 225 -37.66 0.65 -25.30
CA VAL A 225 -37.57 -0.71 -25.81
C VAL A 225 -37.06 -0.63 -27.26
N CYS A 226 -35.94 -1.27 -27.53
CA CYS A 226 -35.32 -1.25 -28.86
C CYS A 226 -34.76 -2.63 -29.25
N GLY A 227 -34.48 -2.83 -30.54
CA GLY A 227 -33.95 -4.08 -31.07
C GLY A 227 -34.88 -4.72 -32.09
N SER A 228 -34.97 -6.05 -32.06
CA SER A 228 -35.77 -6.84 -32.99
C SER A 228 -37.25 -6.82 -32.60
N LEU A 229 -37.95 -5.74 -32.96
CA LEU A 229 -39.35 -5.50 -32.56
C LEU A 229 -40.32 -5.55 -33.75
N ALA A 230 -41.53 -6.04 -33.51
CA ALA A 230 -42.65 -6.07 -34.44
C ALA A 230 -43.83 -5.23 -33.91
N ALA A 231 -44.70 -4.85 -34.86
CA ALA A 231 -45.91 -4.06 -34.61
C ALA A 231 -47.04 -4.92 -34.03
#